data_AF-A0A497DFE8-F1
#
_entry.id   AF-A0A497DFE8-F1
#
_cell.length_a   1.000
_cell.length_b   1.000
_cell.length_c   1.000
_cell.angle_alpha   90.00
_cell.angle_beta   90.00
_cell.angle_gamma   90.00
#
_symmetry.space_group_name_H-M   'P 1'
#
loop_
_entity.id
_entity.type
_entity.pdbx_description
1 polymer ?
#
loop_
_entity_poly.entity_id
_entity_poly.type
_entity_poly.pdbx_seq_one_letter_code
_entity_poly.pdbx_strand_id
1 'polypeptide(L)'
;MPEFLKILSVFMMATVKYFYAPLFAYFSGLGFWESMTAMVTGGVSGFLFFYYISHFIVISAKYMKPTARKIMPESWLQKYRSKKERRNLKKKQAKKFTRRNRMLIRMRKAGMWAVILTTPVLLSIPLGAFLLRKYYHPRRGVVIFTAFVIIFEGALLCYLVWNVPSVRP
;
A
#
# COMPACT_ATOMS: atom_id res chain seq x y z
N MET A 1 2.91 21.28 23.80
CA MET A 1 2.17 21.43 22.54
C MET A 1 0.69 21.26 22.83
N PRO A 2 -0.21 22.03 22.20
CA PRO A 2 -1.66 21.81 22.35
C PRO A 2 -2.04 20.39 21.93
N GLU A 3 -2.98 19.78 22.65
CA GLU A 3 -3.41 18.38 22.47
C GLU A 3 -3.79 18.06 21.01
N PHE A 4 -4.47 18.99 20.34
CA PHE A 4 -4.84 18.87 18.93
C PHE A 4 -3.64 18.63 18.00
N LEU A 5 -2.50 19.30 18.23
CA LEU A 5 -1.32 19.13 17.38
C LEU A 5 -0.67 17.76 17.56
N LYS A 6 -0.74 17.18 18.76
CA LYS A 6 -0.24 15.82 19.02
C LYS A 6 -1.06 14.81 18.23
N ILE A 7 -2.39 14.90 18.31
CA ILE A 7 -3.34 14.05 17.58
C ILE A 7 -3.10 14.17 16.07
N LEU A 8 -2.98 15.39 15.56
CA LEU A 8 -2.72 15.64 14.14
C LEU A 8 -1.38 15.03 13.68
N SER A 9 -0.35 15.12 14.52
CA SER A 9 0.97 14.56 14.21
C SER A 9 0.92 13.03 14.15
N VAL A 10 0.23 12.38 15.09
CA VAL A 10 0.00 10.92 15.07
C VAL A 10 -0.80 10.51 13.83
N PHE A 11 -1.85 11.27 13.49
CA PHE A 11 -2.67 11.04 12.30
C PHE A 11 -1.83 11.07 11.00
N MET A 12 -0.98 12.09 10.85
CA MET A 12 -0.08 12.20 9.70
C MET A 12 0.96 11.07 9.68
N MET A 13 1.49 10.70 10.85
CA MET A 13 2.43 9.59 10.96
C MET A 13 1.78 8.26 10.58
N ALA A 14 0.54 8.01 11.04
CA ALA A 14 -0.22 6.82 10.69
C ALA A 14 -0.47 6.72 9.18
N THR A 15 -0.73 7.85 8.52
CA THR A 15 -0.95 7.94 7.07
C THR A 15 0.27 7.50 6.25
N VAL A 16 1.49 7.83 6.69
CA VAL A 16 2.74 7.53 5.95
C VAL A 16 3.40 6.24 6.43
N LYS A 17 3.47 6.05 7.74
CA LYS A 17 4.19 4.96 8.42
C LYS A 17 3.36 4.45 9.61
N TYR A 18 2.34 3.65 9.28
CA TYR A 18 1.37 3.12 10.23
C TYR A 18 1.99 2.46 11.48
N PHE A 19 2.99 1.61 11.30
CA PHE A 19 3.66 0.89 12.40
C PHE A 19 4.28 1.79 13.48
N TYR A 20 4.80 2.97 13.12
CA TYR A 20 5.47 3.86 14.08
C TYR A 20 4.52 4.85 14.78
N ALA A 21 3.28 4.97 14.29
CA ALA A 21 2.30 5.89 14.84
C ALA A 21 1.98 5.67 16.34
N PRO A 22 1.77 4.43 16.85
CA PRO A 22 1.45 4.23 18.26
C PRO A 22 2.65 4.50 19.18
N LEU A 23 3.87 4.21 18.72
CA LEU A 23 5.10 4.60 19.43
C LEU A 23 5.22 6.14 19.50
N PHE A 24 4.94 6.82 18.39
CA PHE A 24 4.97 8.28 18.35
C PHE A 24 3.89 8.92 19.23
N ALA A 25 2.69 8.34 19.27
CA ALA A 25 1.60 8.79 20.13
C ALA A 25 1.97 8.67 21.61
N TYR A 26 2.61 7.55 21.97
CA TYR A 26 3.15 7.32 23.30
C TYR A 26 4.20 8.38 23.68
N PHE A 27 5.21 8.62 22.84
CA PHE A 27 6.22 9.65 23.11
C PHE A 27 5.65 11.07 23.20
N SER A 28 4.51 11.32 22.54
CA SER A 28 3.80 12.59 22.61
C SER A 28 2.97 12.75 23.90
N GLY A 29 2.84 11.68 24.70
CA GLY A 29 2.05 11.65 25.93
C GLY A 29 0.53 11.67 25.69
N LEU A 30 0.06 11.14 24.55
CA LEU A 30 -1.37 10.98 24.28
C LEU A 30 -1.92 9.78 25.02
N GLY A 31 -3.15 9.86 25.52
CA GLY A 31 -3.85 8.73 26.12
C GLY A 31 -4.13 7.60 25.13
N PHE A 32 -4.55 6.45 25.65
CA PHE A 32 -4.81 5.25 24.86
C PHE A 32 -5.91 5.46 23.81
N TRP A 33 -7.03 6.07 24.21
CA TRP A 33 -8.19 6.27 23.35
C TRP A 33 -7.93 7.30 22.26
N GLU A 34 -7.24 8.38 22.59
CA GLU A 34 -6.82 9.43 21.66
C GLU A 34 -5.83 8.86 20.63
N SER A 35 -4.87 8.06 21.08
CA SER A 35 -3.91 7.38 20.21
C SER A 35 -4.60 6.41 19.25
N MET A 36 -5.51 5.57 19.77
CA MET A 36 -6.22 4.57 18.98
C MET A 36 -7.13 5.24 17.93
N THR A 37 -7.89 6.26 18.31
CA THR A 37 -8.79 6.97 17.40
C THR A 37 -8.02 7.75 16.34
N ALA A 38 -6.93 8.43 16.70
CA ALA A 38 -6.07 9.14 15.76
C ALA A 38 -5.41 8.17 14.75
N MET A 39 -4.96 7.01 15.22
CA MET A 39 -4.32 6.00 14.40
C MET A 39 -5.31 5.33 13.45
N VAL A 40 -6.49 4.93 13.92
CA VAL A 40 -7.52 4.30 13.09
C VAL A 40 -8.02 5.28 12.02
N THR A 41 -8.35 6.50 12.41
CA THR A 41 -8.83 7.52 11.46
C THR A 41 -7.75 7.85 10.44
N GLY A 42 -6.50 8.07 10.86
CA GLY A 42 -5.37 8.35 9.96
C GLY A 42 -5.01 7.19 9.04
N GLY A 43 -5.06 5.96 9.53
CA GLY A 43 -4.79 4.77 8.73
C GLY A 43 -5.84 4.57 7.64
N VAL A 44 -7.13 4.65 8.00
CA VAL A 44 -8.23 4.47 7.04
C VAL A 44 -8.29 5.63 6.05
N SER A 45 -8.20 6.88 6.52
CA SER A 45 -8.22 8.06 5.65
C SER A 45 -7.02 8.07 4.71
N GLY A 46 -5.83 7.78 5.21
CA GLY A 46 -4.60 7.69 4.43
C GLY A 46 -4.69 6.62 3.35
N PHE A 47 -5.17 5.43 3.71
CA PHE A 47 -5.37 4.34 2.76
C PHE A 47 -6.35 4.74 1.65
N LEU A 48 -7.51 5.29 1.99
CA LEU A 48 -8.49 5.75 1.00
C LEU A 48 -7.89 6.80 0.08
N PHE A 49 -7.26 7.84 0.64
CA PHE A 49 -6.62 8.91 -0.11
C PHE A 49 -5.60 8.38 -1.12
N PHE A 50 -4.65 7.54 -0.68
CA PHE A 50 -3.65 6.96 -1.57
C PHE A 50 -4.24 5.96 -2.56
N TYR A 51 -5.30 5.24 -2.19
CA TYR A 51 -5.96 4.28 -3.08
C TYR A 51 -6.65 4.99 -4.25
N TYR A 52 -7.34 6.11 -3.99
CA TYR A 52 -7.97 6.93 -5.03
C TYR A 52 -6.93 7.69 -5.87
N ILE A 53 -5.86 8.21 -5.26
CA ILE A 53 -4.76 8.83 -6.02
C ILE A 53 -4.08 7.79 -6.91
N SER A 54 -3.85 6.58 -6.41
CA SER A 54 -3.26 5.49 -7.18
C SER A 54 -4.13 5.13 -8.38
N HIS A 55 -5.45 5.21 -8.24
CA HIS A 55 -6.36 5.05 -9.37
C HIS A 55 -6.11 6.09 -10.46
N PHE A 56 -6.02 7.36 -10.06
CA PHE A 56 -5.71 8.46 -10.97
C PHE A 56 -4.37 8.25 -11.67
N ILE A 57 -3.30 7.91 -10.94
CA ILE A 57 -1.97 7.64 -11.50
C ILE A 57 -2.00 6.48 -12.50
N VAL A 58 -2.65 5.37 -12.15
CA VAL A 58 -2.72 4.18 -13.02
C VAL A 58 -3.51 4.47 -14.30
N ILE A 59 -4.61 5.22 -14.22
CA ILE A 59 -5.37 5.67 -15.39
C ILE A 59 -4.52 6.62 -16.25
N SER A 60 -3.93 7.65 -15.65
CA SER A 60 -3.10 8.63 -16.36
C SER A 60 -1.92 7.96 -17.06
N ALA A 61 -1.25 7.01 -16.40
CA ALA A 61 -0.19 6.21 -17.02
C ALA A 61 -0.68 5.31 -18.16
N LYS A 62 -1.96 4.93 -18.19
CA LYS A 62 -2.58 4.18 -19.29
C LYS A 62 -2.93 5.11 -20.46
N TYR A 63 -3.42 6.32 -20.18
CA TYR A 63 -3.77 7.35 -21.17
C TYR A 63 -2.54 8.01 -21.82
N MET A 64 -1.42 8.17 -21.10
CA MET A 64 -0.21 8.79 -21.65
C MET A 64 0.58 7.87 -22.59
N LYS A 65 0.44 6.54 -22.47
CA LYS A 65 1.16 5.57 -23.32
C LYS A 65 0.95 5.75 -24.84
N PRO A 66 -0.28 5.97 -25.35
CA PRO A 66 -0.47 6.23 -26.77
C PRO A 66 0.10 7.58 -27.23
N THR A 67 -0.02 8.63 -26.40
CA THR A 67 0.46 9.99 -26.73
C THR A 67 1.98 10.08 -26.73
N ALA A 68 2.65 9.48 -25.74
CA ALA A 68 4.11 9.39 -25.70
C ALA A 68 4.70 8.66 -26.93
N ARG A 69 3.91 7.76 -27.53
CA ARG A 69 4.29 7.03 -28.75
C ARG A 69 4.23 7.88 -30.01
N LYS A 70 3.45 8.97 -30.02
CA LYS A 70 3.33 9.91 -31.15
C LYS A 70 4.38 11.02 -31.13
N ILE A 71 4.91 11.36 -29.95
CA ILE A 71 5.89 12.45 -29.76
C ILE A 71 7.34 11.95 -29.78
N MET A 72 7.56 10.63 -29.66
CA MET A 72 8.92 10.06 -29.64
C MET A 72 9.58 10.02 -31.03
N PRO A 73 10.88 10.38 -31.13
CA PRO A 73 11.67 10.22 -32.36
C PRO A 73 11.86 8.73 -32.75
N GLU A 74 11.84 8.44 -34.05
CA GLU A 74 11.86 7.09 -34.65
C GLU A 74 12.99 6.18 -34.13
N SER A 75 14.19 6.74 -33.90
CA SER A 75 15.37 6.01 -33.43
C SER A 75 15.16 5.32 -32.07
N TRP A 76 14.38 5.94 -31.18
CA TRP A 76 14.03 5.37 -29.89
C TRP A 76 12.86 4.39 -30.00
N LEU A 77 11.96 4.63 -30.95
CA LEU A 77 10.81 3.76 -31.22
C LEU A 77 11.26 2.38 -31.72
N GLN A 78 12.24 2.34 -32.62
CA GLN A 78 12.83 1.09 -33.13
C GLN A 78 13.53 0.28 -32.03
N LYS A 79 14.34 0.92 -31.17
CA LYS A 79 14.97 0.26 -30.01
C LYS A 79 13.94 -0.29 -29.03
N TYR A 80 12.84 0.43 -28.80
CA TYR A 80 11.76 -0.04 -27.95
C TYR A 80 10.99 -1.20 -28.59
N ARG A 81 10.69 -1.13 -29.90
CA ARG A 81 10.01 -2.19 -30.66
C ARG A 81 10.84 -3.48 -30.66
N SER A 82 12.12 -3.42 -31.03
CA SER A 82 13.00 -4.60 -31.08
C SER A 82 13.18 -5.26 -29.71
N LYS A 83 13.28 -4.47 -28.62
CA LYS A 83 13.34 -4.99 -27.24
C LYS A 83 12.01 -5.60 -26.78
N LYS A 84 10.87 -5.05 -27.23
CA LYS A 84 9.53 -5.58 -26.96
C LYS A 84 9.26 -6.87 -27.74
N GLU A 85 9.69 -6.95 -29.00
CA GLU A 85 9.60 -8.14 -29.84
C GLU A 85 10.44 -9.29 -29.28
N ARG A 86 11.69 -9.03 -28.92
CA ARG A 86 12.54 -10.01 -28.24
C ARG A 86 11.92 -10.52 -26.93
N ARG A 87 11.26 -9.64 -26.16
CA ARG A 87 10.51 -10.05 -24.95
C ARG A 87 9.25 -10.86 -25.26
N ASN A 88 8.52 -10.54 -26.32
CA ASN A 88 7.32 -11.25 -26.73
C ASN A 88 7.65 -12.64 -27.31
N LEU A 89 8.71 -12.77 -28.10
CA LEU A 89 9.23 -14.04 -28.60
C LEU A 89 9.66 -14.94 -27.43
N LYS A 90 10.45 -14.40 -26.49
CA LYS A 90 10.81 -15.13 -25.26
C LYS A 90 9.60 -15.52 -24.41
N LYS A 91 8.55 -14.69 -24.36
CA LYS A 91 7.29 -15.04 -23.66
C LYS A 91 6.49 -16.14 -24.37
N LYS A 92 6.44 -16.14 -25.71
CA LYS A 92 5.80 -17.21 -26.50
C LYS A 92 6.51 -18.56 -26.32
N GLN A 93 7.85 -18.52 -26.24
CA GLN A 93 8.69 -19.71 -26.07
C GLN A 93 8.86 -20.13 -24.59
N ALA A 94 8.49 -19.30 -23.63
CA ALA A 94 8.60 -19.62 -22.22
C ALA A 94 7.59 -20.72 -21.83
N LYS A 95 8.08 -21.77 -21.13
CA LYS A 95 7.23 -22.86 -20.60
C LYS A 95 6.12 -22.27 -19.71
N LYS A 96 4.86 -22.53 -20.06
CA LYS A 96 3.67 -22.02 -19.34
C LYS A 96 3.63 -22.46 -17.85
N PHE A 97 4.27 -23.59 -17.51
CA PHE A 97 4.27 -24.19 -16.17
C PHE A 97 5.69 -24.47 -15.60
N THR A 98 6.49 -23.42 -15.38
CA THR A 98 7.74 -23.56 -14.61
C THR A 98 7.47 -23.66 -13.10
N ARG A 99 8.38 -24.26 -12.30
CA ARG A 99 8.25 -24.31 -10.82
C ARG A 99 8.03 -22.92 -10.21
N ARG A 100 8.72 -21.90 -10.76
CA ARG A 100 8.52 -20.49 -10.42
C ARG A 100 7.13 -19.99 -10.83
N ASN A 101 6.61 -20.33 -12.01
CA ASN A 101 5.24 -19.94 -12.40
C ASN A 101 4.18 -20.60 -11.48
N ARG A 102 4.36 -21.86 -11.09
CA ARG A 102 3.46 -22.54 -10.14
C ARG A 102 3.48 -21.89 -8.76
N MET A 103 4.67 -21.54 -8.25
CA MET A 103 4.81 -20.78 -7.01
C MET A 103 4.15 -19.39 -7.13
N LEU A 104 4.33 -18.69 -8.25
CA LEU A 104 3.72 -17.39 -8.52
C LEU A 104 2.18 -17.48 -8.67
N ILE A 105 1.66 -18.60 -9.19
CA ILE A 105 0.21 -18.88 -9.26
C ILE A 105 -0.36 -19.19 -7.86
N ARG A 106 0.36 -19.92 -6.99
CA ARG A 106 -0.04 -20.12 -5.58
C ARG A 106 0.01 -18.80 -4.80
N MET A 107 1.08 -18.01 -4.98
CA MET A 107 1.18 -16.65 -4.44
C MET A 107 0.16 -15.70 -5.06
N ARG A 108 -0.41 -15.97 -6.24
CA ARG A 108 -1.54 -15.20 -6.79
C ARG A 108 -2.86 -15.49 -6.08
N LYS A 109 -3.08 -16.73 -5.61
CA LYS A 109 -4.27 -17.10 -4.82
C LYS A 109 -4.21 -16.52 -3.40
N ALA A 110 -3.05 -16.56 -2.76
CA ALA A 110 -2.84 -15.96 -1.43
C ALA A 110 -2.47 -14.47 -1.49
N GLY A 111 -2.05 -13.95 -2.63
CA GLY A 111 -1.33 -12.68 -2.72
C GLY A 111 -2.13 -11.46 -2.34
N MET A 112 -3.45 -11.47 -2.59
CA MET A 112 -4.28 -10.33 -2.21
C MET A 112 -4.35 -10.24 -0.68
N TRP A 113 -4.64 -11.37 -0.04
CA TRP A 113 -4.68 -11.50 1.42
C TRP A 113 -3.32 -11.25 2.05
N ALA A 114 -2.26 -11.82 1.48
CA ALA A 114 -0.90 -11.59 1.93
C ALA A 114 -0.53 -10.11 1.85
N VAL A 115 -0.83 -9.43 0.73
CA VAL A 115 -0.59 -7.99 0.63
C VAL A 115 -1.41 -7.25 1.68
N ILE A 116 -2.70 -7.51 1.83
CA ILE A 116 -3.56 -6.80 2.80
C ILE A 116 -3.05 -6.97 4.25
N LEU A 117 -2.77 -8.21 4.69
CA LEU A 117 -2.25 -8.48 6.04
C LEU A 117 -0.84 -7.91 6.25
N THR A 118 0.01 -7.98 5.22
CA THR A 118 1.41 -7.54 5.34
C THR A 118 1.57 -6.04 5.17
N THR A 119 0.56 -5.33 4.63
CA THR A 119 0.64 -3.89 4.35
C THR A 119 0.88 -3.08 5.63
N PRO A 120 -0.03 -3.03 6.63
CA PRO A 120 0.13 -2.11 7.76
C PRO A 120 1.44 -2.28 8.56
N VAL A 121 2.00 -3.50 8.61
CA VAL A 121 3.23 -3.82 9.36
C VAL A 121 4.50 -3.68 8.51
N LEU A 122 4.50 -4.16 7.26
CA LEU A 122 5.72 -4.35 6.44
C LEU A 122 5.79 -3.40 5.23
N LEU A 123 4.65 -2.86 4.78
CA LEU A 123 4.52 -2.12 3.52
C LEU A 123 3.73 -0.83 3.75
N SER A 124 4.40 0.32 3.77
CA SER A 124 3.73 1.60 4.06
C SER A 124 2.38 1.75 3.32
N ILE A 125 1.36 2.29 4.02
CA ILE A 125 0.00 2.46 3.51
C ILE A 125 -0.04 3.01 2.06
N PRO A 126 0.76 4.03 1.69
CA PRO A 126 0.79 4.53 0.32
C PRO A 126 1.18 3.45 -0.70
N LEU A 127 2.22 2.68 -0.41
CA LEU A 127 2.71 1.60 -1.27
C LEU A 127 1.71 0.44 -1.34
N GLY A 128 1.12 0.04 -0.21
CA GLY A 128 0.09 -0.99 -0.17
C GLY A 128 -1.14 -0.63 -0.99
N ALA A 129 -1.65 0.60 -0.82
CA ALA A 129 -2.78 1.13 -1.59
C ALA A 129 -2.49 1.15 -3.10
N PHE A 130 -1.27 1.56 -3.48
CA PHE A 130 -0.84 1.56 -4.87
C PHE A 130 -0.74 0.15 -5.46
N LEU A 131 -0.11 -0.78 -4.73
CA LEU A 131 0.00 -2.18 -5.15
C LEU A 131 -1.38 -2.83 -5.29
N LEU A 132 -2.27 -2.61 -4.32
CA LEU A 132 -3.64 -3.10 -4.34
C LEU A 132 -4.37 -2.63 -5.59
N ARG A 133 -4.33 -1.32 -5.88
CA ARG A 133 -5.00 -0.76 -7.06
C ARG A 133 -4.39 -1.22 -8.39
N LYS A 134 -3.08 -1.39 -8.44
CA LYS A 134 -2.34 -1.74 -9.66
C LYS A 134 -2.45 -3.21 -10.04
N TYR A 135 -2.40 -4.11 -9.04
CA TYR A 135 -2.30 -5.56 -9.27
C TYR A 135 -3.63 -6.29 -9.09
N TYR A 136 -4.55 -5.77 -8.27
CA TYR A 136 -5.86 -6.37 -8.04
C TYR A 136 -6.95 -5.51 -8.67
N HIS A 137 -7.92 -6.16 -9.32
CA HIS A 137 -9.06 -5.45 -9.89
C HIS A 137 -9.82 -4.73 -8.77
N PRO A 138 -10.24 -3.47 -8.99
CA PRO A 138 -10.98 -2.71 -7.99
C PRO A 138 -12.29 -3.42 -7.67
N ARG A 139 -12.32 -4.11 -6.53
CA ARG A 139 -13.52 -4.72 -5.95
C ARG A 139 -13.81 -3.98 -4.66
N ARG A 140 -15.08 -3.58 -4.46
CA ARG A 140 -15.50 -2.86 -3.26
C ARG A 140 -15.11 -3.59 -1.97
N GLY A 141 -15.17 -4.92 -1.98
CA GLY A 141 -14.74 -5.75 -0.85
C GLY A 141 -13.28 -5.54 -0.42
N VAL A 142 -12.36 -5.31 -1.36
CA VAL A 142 -10.93 -5.15 -1.02
C VAL A 142 -10.69 -3.94 -0.13
N VAL A 143 -11.33 -2.81 -0.44
CA VAL A 143 -11.21 -1.57 0.33
C VAL A 143 -11.74 -1.78 1.75
N ILE A 144 -12.90 -2.44 1.88
CA ILE A 144 -13.54 -2.72 3.15
C ILE A 144 -12.67 -3.67 3.98
N PHE A 145 -12.19 -4.77 3.39
CA PHE A 145 -11.30 -5.71 4.09
C PHE A 145 -9.99 -5.05 4.54
N THR A 146 -9.38 -4.19 3.71
CA THR A 146 -8.18 -3.46 4.12
C THR A 146 -8.46 -2.48 5.26
N ALA A 147 -9.59 -1.78 5.24
CA ALA A 147 -9.99 -0.93 6.36
C ALA A 147 -10.18 -1.72 7.66
N PHE A 148 -10.83 -2.89 7.61
CA PHE A 148 -10.95 -3.78 8.77
C PHE A 148 -9.61 -4.24 9.31
N VAL A 149 -8.68 -4.63 8.43
CA VAL A 149 -7.33 -5.03 8.85
C VAL A 149 -6.57 -3.86 9.47
N ILE A 150 -6.68 -2.65 8.92
CA ILE A 150 -6.10 -1.44 9.51
C ILE A 150 -6.67 -1.21 10.91
N ILE A 151 -7.99 -1.27 11.09
CA ILE A 151 -8.62 -1.09 12.41
C ILE A 151 -8.10 -2.14 13.41
N PHE A 152 -8.07 -3.42 13.00
CA PHE A 152 -7.62 -4.52 13.83
C PHE A 152 -6.14 -4.37 14.23
N GLU A 153 -5.26 -4.09 13.28
CA GLU A 153 -3.83 -3.86 13.51
C GLU A 153 -3.59 -2.61 14.35
N GLY A 154 -4.36 -1.54 14.16
CA GLY A 154 -4.29 -0.35 14.99
C GLY A 154 -4.61 -0.62 16.44
N ALA A 155 -5.70 -1.35 16.71
CA ALA A 155 -6.05 -1.79 18.05
C ALA A 155 -4.97 -2.70 18.65
N LEU A 156 -4.45 -3.67 17.86
CA LEU A 156 -3.41 -4.59 18.30
C LEU A 156 -2.11 -3.87 18.66
N LEU A 157 -1.63 -2.95 17.81
CA LEU A 157 -0.39 -2.22 18.04
C LEU A 157 -0.51 -1.24 19.22
N CYS A 158 -1.64 -0.53 19.34
CA CYS A 158 -1.91 0.31 20.52
C CYS A 158 -1.94 -0.52 21.79
N TYR A 159 -2.61 -1.68 21.78
CA TYR A 159 -2.66 -2.60 22.92
C TYR A 159 -1.28 -3.12 23.30
N LEU A 160 -0.45 -3.49 22.31
CA LEU A 160 0.92 -3.95 22.54
C LEU A 160 1.78 -2.86 23.18
N VAL A 161 1.79 -1.65 22.63
CA VAL A 161 2.59 -0.53 23.19
C VAL A 161 2.20 -0.25 24.64
N TRP A 162 0.90 -0.27 24.95
CA TRP A 162 0.41 0.02 26.30
C TRP A 162 0.60 -1.12 27.31
N ASN A 163 0.76 -2.37 26.83
CA ASN A 163 1.05 -3.52 27.69
C ASN A 163 2.53 -3.68 28.01
N VAL A 164 3.43 -3.00 27.30
CA VAL A 164 4.87 -3.09 27.57
C VAL A 164 5.17 -2.37 28.90
N PRO A 165 5.61 -3.09 29.96
CA PRO A 165 5.77 -2.50 31.30
C PRO A 165 6.84 -1.42 31.41
N SER A 166 7.83 -1.41 30.51
CA SER A 166 8.92 -0.41 30.47
C SER A 166 8.52 0.93 29.87
N VAL A 167 7.27 1.07 29.43
CA VAL A 167 6.75 2.18 28.62
C VAL A 167 5.49 2.72 29.32
N ARG A 168 5.51 2.85 30.65
CA ARG A 168 4.47 3.55 31.42
C ARG A 168 4.99 4.94 31.80
N PRO A 169 4.28 6.03 31.48
CA PRO A 169 4.62 7.36 31.96
C PRO A 169 4.36 7.47 33.46
#